data_AF-A0A849N1Z2-F1
#
_entry.id   AF-A0A849N1Z2-F1
#
_cell.length_a   1.000
_cell.length_b   1.000
_cell.length_c   1.000
_cell.angle_alpha   90.00
_cell.angle_beta   90.00
_cell.angle_gamma   90.00
#
_symmetry.space_group_name_H-M   'P 1'
#
loop_
_entity.id
_entity.type
_entity.pdbx_description
1 polymer ?
#
loop_
_entity_poly.entity_id
_entity_poly.type
_entity_poly.pdbx_seq_one_letter_code
_entity_poly.pdbx_strand_id
1 'polypeptide(L)'
;MDASPDQLRPAAGTATAAWPFGESEMARRVCAHDWSATPLGPIGRWPPTLKAVVDLLLPNGFPMIALWGPDLIQIYNDAYHYLGTSSQALPPPSGR
;
A
#
# COMPACT_ATOMS: atom_id res chain seq x y z
N MET A 1 11.47 19.74 47.20
CA MET A 1 10.67 20.47 46.20
C MET A 1 11.64 20.81 45.07
N ASP A 2 12.25 19.82 44.43
CA ASP A 2 11.66 18.84 43.49
C ASP A 2 11.06 19.52 42.25
N ALA A 3 11.85 19.60 41.19
CA ALA A 3 11.48 19.21 39.82
C ALA A 3 12.69 19.47 38.91
N SER A 4 13.48 18.42 38.65
CA SER A 4 14.52 18.41 37.62
C SER A 4 13.86 18.29 36.24
N PRO A 5 14.26 19.03 35.19
CA PRO A 5 13.63 18.92 33.86
C PRO A 5 14.11 17.70 33.03
N ASP A 6 14.74 16.71 33.67
CA ASP A 6 15.35 15.53 33.02
C ASP A 6 14.37 14.36 32.78
N GLN A 7 13.09 14.65 32.47
CA GLN A 7 12.10 13.60 32.19
C GLN A 7 11.11 14.02 31.11
N LEU A 8 11.57 13.96 29.86
CA LEU A 8 10.74 13.39 28.81
C LEU A 8 11.61 12.54 27.88
N ARG A 9 12.02 11.37 28.38
CA ARG A 9 12.48 10.29 27.52
C ARG A 9 11.22 9.65 26.92
N PRO A 10 10.94 9.76 25.60
CA PRO A 10 9.88 8.95 25.02
C PRO A 10 10.28 7.47 25.15
N ALA A 11 9.60 6.77 26.05
CA ALA A 11 9.55 5.32 26.05
C ALA A 11 8.53 4.91 24.98
N ALA A 12 9.03 4.69 23.78
CA ALA A 12 8.37 3.83 22.82
C ALA A 12 9.49 3.19 22.02
N GLY A 13 9.64 1.86 22.16
CA GLY A 13 10.33 1.12 21.11
C GLY A 13 9.59 1.45 19.83
N THR A 14 10.21 2.25 18.97
CA THR A 14 9.69 2.52 17.64
C THR A 14 9.65 1.15 16.98
N ALA A 15 8.47 0.52 16.96
CA ALA A 15 8.23 -0.55 16.01
C ALA A 15 8.62 0.07 14.68
N THR A 16 9.71 -0.40 14.07
CA THR A 16 10.13 0.04 12.75
C THR A 16 8.89 -0.04 11.89
N ALA A 17 8.31 1.11 11.54
CA ALA A 17 7.04 1.15 10.83
C ALA A 17 7.24 0.30 9.57
N ALA A 18 6.49 -0.80 9.47
CA ALA A 18 6.70 -1.78 8.43
C ALA A 18 6.40 -1.12 7.10
N TRP A 19 7.38 -1.10 6.21
CA TRP A 19 7.23 -0.62 4.84
C TRP A 19 6.41 -1.64 4.01
N PRO A 20 5.52 -1.20 3.09
CA PRO A 20 5.25 0.17 2.67
C PRO A 20 4.45 1.00 3.68
N PHE A 21 4.72 2.31 3.71
CA PHE A 21 4.03 3.23 4.62
C PHE A 21 2.64 3.57 4.07
N GLY A 22 1.60 3.38 4.90
CA GLY A 22 0.24 3.77 4.55
C GLY A 22 -0.80 3.00 5.35
N GLU A 23 -1.95 3.62 5.58
CA GLU A 23 -3.08 3.01 6.28
C GLU A 23 -4.13 2.42 5.31
N SER A 24 -3.88 2.50 4.00
CA SER A 24 -4.80 1.98 3.00
C SER A 24 -4.92 0.45 3.09
N GLU A 25 -6.05 -0.09 2.64
CA GLU A 25 -6.26 -1.52 2.67
C GLU A 25 -5.25 -2.25 1.77
N MET A 26 -4.95 -1.68 0.58
CA MET A 26 -3.92 -2.27 -0.27
C MET A 26 -2.51 -2.14 0.31
N ALA A 27 -2.17 -1.07 1.03
CA ALA A 27 -0.87 -0.97 1.69
C ALA A 27 -0.68 -2.09 2.73
N ARG A 28 -1.71 -2.36 3.54
CA ARG A 28 -1.70 -3.46 4.52
C ARG A 28 -1.60 -4.83 3.82
N ARG A 29 -2.33 -5.04 2.74
CA ARG A 29 -2.28 -6.29 1.96
C ARG A 29 -0.92 -6.50 1.31
N VAL A 30 -0.32 -5.47 0.73
CA VAL A 30 1.05 -5.53 0.19
C VAL A 30 2.05 -5.84 1.29
N CYS A 31 1.94 -5.22 2.47
CA CYS A 31 2.85 -5.52 3.59
C CYS A 31 2.69 -6.96 4.12
N ALA A 32 1.46 -7.49 4.16
CA ALA A 32 1.16 -8.80 4.74
C ALA A 32 1.33 -9.98 3.76
N HIS A 33 1.41 -9.72 2.46
CA HIS A 33 1.55 -10.76 1.44
C HIS A 33 2.91 -11.45 1.52
N ASP A 34 2.94 -12.78 1.40
CA ASP A 34 4.18 -13.54 1.32
C ASP A 34 4.80 -13.43 -0.08
N TRP A 35 5.56 -12.36 -0.28
CA TRP A 35 6.28 -12.11 -1.53
C TRP A 35 7.42 -13.09 -1.80
N SER A 36 7.87 -13.86 -0.80
CA SER A 36 8.98 -14.81 -0.99
C SER A 36 8.65 -15.93 -1.96
N ALA A 37 7.36 -16.24 -2.12
CA ALA A 37 6.83 -17.19 -3.08
C ALA A 37 6.63 -16.60 -4.49
N THR A 38 6.97 -15.32 -4.71
CA THR A 38 6.81 -14.63 -6.00
C THR A 38 8.16 -14.36 -6.67
N PRO A 39 8.19 -14.11 -8.00
CA PRO A 39 9.42 -13.68 -8.69
C PRO A 39 10.06 -12.39 -8.16
N LEU A 40 9.31 -11.53 -7.44
CA LEU A 40 9.86 -10.34 -6.79
C LEU A 40 10.71 -10.67 -5.56
N GLY A 41 10.52 -11.86 -4.98
CA GLY A 41 11.14 -12.28 -3.73
C GLY A 41 10.66 -11.48 -2.52
N PRO A 42 11.26 -11.71 -1.34
CA PRO A 42 10.85 -11.09 -0.09
C PRO A 42 10.83 -9.56 -0.20
N ILE A 43 9.77 -8.94 0.33
CA ILE A 43 9.52 -7.49 0.25
C ILE A 43 10.69 -6.62 0.73
N GLY A 44 11.45 -7.10 1.73
CA GLY A 44 12.65 -6.44 2.22
C GLY A 44 13.77 -6.32 1.18
N ARG A 45 13.85 -7.25 0.23
CA ARG A 45 14.87 -7.34 -0.83
C ARG A 45 14.47 -6.65 -2.13
N TRP A 46 13.29 -6.04 -2.19
CA TRP A 46 12.87 -5.33 -3.39
C TRP A 46 13.84 -4.20 -3.76
N PRO A 47 14.09 -3.98 -5.07
CA PRO A 47 14.93 -2.88 -5.52
C PRO A 47 14.39 -1.52 -5.05
N PRO A 48 15.25 -0.53 -4.72
CA PRO A 48 14.81 0.79 -4.29
C PRO A 48 13.83 1.47 -5.25
N THR A 49 14.02 1.28 -6.57
CA THR A 49 13.11 1.82 -7.59
C THR A 49 11.70 1.23 -7.48
N LEU A 50 11.56 -0.08 -7.23
CA LEU A 50 10.26 -0.70 -7.02
C LEU A 50 9.61 -0.16 -5.75
N LYS A 51 10.38 -0.01 -4.67
CA LYS A 51 9.87 0.57 -3.42
C LYS A 51 9.34 1.99 -3.63
N ALA A 52 10.07 2.83 -4.36
CA ALA A 52 9.64 4.18 -4.68
C ALA A 52 8.34 4.21 -5.52
N VAL A 53 8.17 3.29 -6.48
CA VAL A 53 6.92 3.16 -7.25
C VAL A 53 5.75 2.78 -6.34
N VAL A 54 5.97 1.85 -5.41
CA VAL A 54 4.96 1.39 -4.45
C VAL A 54 4.56 2.51 -3.48
N ASP A 55 5.53 3.28 -2.99
CA ASP A 55 5.30 4.45 -2.12
C ASP A 55 4.51 5.56 -2.83
N LEU A 56 4.70 5.72 -4.14
CA LEU A 56 3.90 6.66 -4.94
C LEU A 56 2.48 6.11 -5.21
N LEU A 57 2.36 4.82 -5.50
CA LEU A 57 1.15 4.19 -6.00
C LEU A 57 0.09 4.01 -4.91
N LEU A 58 0.49 3.47 -3.75
CA LEU A 58 -0.44 3.06 -2.70
C LEU A 58 -1.26 4.20 -2.06
N PRO A 59 -0.69 5.36 -1.70
CA PRO A 59 -1.46 6.44 -1.10
C PRO A 59 -2.26 7.27 -2.13
N ASN A 60 -2.10 7.01 -3.42
CA ASN A 60 -2.73 7.82 -4.46
C ASN A 60 -4.25 7.55 -4.53
N GLY A 61 -5.06 8.63 -4.55
CA GLY A 61 -6.51 8.54 -4.69
C GLY A 61 -7.01 8.24 -6.11
N PHE A 62 -6.13 8.34 -7.12
CA PHE A 62 -6.46 7.94 -8.49
C PHE A 62 -6.17 6.44 -8.70
N PRO A 63 -6.99 5.74 -9.50
CA PRO A 63 -6.74 4.34 -9.85
C PRO A 63 -5.38 4.13 -10.50
N MET A 64 -4.52 3.32 -9.89
CA MET A 64 -3.18 3.04 -10.39
C MET A 64 -2.80 1.57 -10.26
N ILE A 65 -2.03 1.10 -11.24
CA ILE A 65 -1.43 -0.24 -11.28
C ILE A 65 0.00 -0.13 -11.83
N ALA A 66 0.92 -0.86 -11.22
CA ALA A 66 2.27 -1.09 -11.71
C ALA A 66 2.40 -2.57 -12.13
N LEU A 67 2.95 -2.80 -13.33
CA LEU A 67 3.33 -4.12 -13.82
C LEU A 67 4.85 -4.24 -13.75
N TRP A 68 5.36 -5.15 -12.94
CA TRP A 68 6.79 -5.24 -12.67
C TRP A 68 7.44 -6.50 -13.23
N GLY A 69 8.57 -6.30 -13.90
CA GLY A 69 9.41 -7.37 -14.40
C GLY A 69 8.80 -8.13 -15.59
N PRO A 70 9.50 -9.19 -16.07
CA PRO A 70 9.07 -9.99 -17.22
C PRO A 70 7.78 -10.78 -16.93
N ASP A 71 7.53 -11.13 -15.67
CA ASP A 71 6.33 -11.85 -15.23
C ASP A 71 5.12 -10.93 -15.02
N LEU A 72 5.27 -9.62 -15.26
CA LEU A 72 4.21 -8.61 -15.15
C LEU A 72 3.47 -8.65 -13.80
N ILE A 73 4.22 -8.78 -12.71
CA ILE A 73 3.64 -8.82 -11.35
C ILE A 73 2.88 -7.52 -11.09
N GLN A 74 1.61 -7.65 -10.71
CA GLN A 74 0.70 -6.53 -10.57
C GLN A 74 0.69 -6.02 -9.13
N ILE A 75 0.95 -4.73 -8.96
CA ILE A 75 0.75 -4.03 -7.69
C ILE A 75 -0.19 -2.87 -7.98
N TYR A 76 -1.35 -2.83 -7.32
CA TYR A 76 -2.38 -1.82 -7.56
C TYR A 76 -2.88 -1.23 -6.23
N ASN A 77 -3.47 -0.03 -6.31
CA ASN A 77 -3.99 0.68 -5.16
C ASN A 77 -5.49 0.46 -4.95
N ASP A 78 -6.00 0.94 -3.81
CA ASP A 78 -7.40 0.82 -3.42
C ASP A 78 -8.34 1.39 -4.47
N ALA A 79 -8.01 2.56 -5.05
CA ALA A 79 -8.80 3.20 -6.10
C ALA A 79 -8.92 2.34 -7.38
N TYR A 80 -7.89 1.58 -7.72
CA TYR A 80 -7.91 0.64 -8.84
C TYR A 80 -8.90 -0.50 -8.63
N HIS A 81 -9.00 -1.01 -7.40
CA HIS A 81 -9.99 -2.05 -7.05
C HIS A 81 -11.42 -1.57 -7.31
N TYR A 82 -11.72 -0.31 -6.97
CA TYR A 82 -13.07 0.23 -7.13
C TYR A 82 -13.49 0.48 -8.58
N LEU A 83 -12.56 0.67 -9.52
CA LEU A 83 -12.90 0.82 -10.95
C LEU A 83 -13.69 -0.36 -11.51
N GLY A 84 -13.39 -1.59 -11.05
CA GLY A 84 -14.14 -2.79 -11.45
C GLY A 84 -15.50 -2.93 -10.76
N THR A 85 -15.71 -2.23 -9.64
CA THR A 85 -16.95 -2.28 -8.85
C THR A 85 -17.98 -1.21 -9.24
N SER A 86 -17.57 -0.22 -10.04
CA SER A 86 -18.46 0.82 -10.59
C SER A 86 -19.42 0.29 -11.68
N SER A 87 -19.65 -1.02 -11.76
CA SER A 87 -20.86 -1.57 -12.36
C SER A 87 -22.05 -1.29 -11.43
N GLN A 88 -22.35 -0.01 -11.23
CA GLN A 88 -23.72 0.39 -10.97
C GLN A 88 -24.46 0.03 -12.25
N ALA A 89 -25.29 -1.02 -12.18
CA ALA A 89 -26.16 -1.41 -13.28
C ALA A 89 -26.80 -0.16 -13.87
N LEU A 90 -26.60 0.06 -15.18
CA LEU A 90 -27.34 1.08 -15.92
C LEU A 90 -28.82 0.95 -15.53
N PRO A 91 -29.49 2.02 -15.07
CA PRO A 91 -30.93 1.95 -14.87
C PRO A 91 -31.56 1.47 -16.18
N PRO A 92 -32.56 0.56 -16.15
CA PRO A 92 -33.16 0.02 -17.36
C PRO A 92 -33.60 1.19 -18.25
N PRO A 93 -33.46 1.08 -19.59
CA PRO A 93 -33.87 2.16 -20.48
C PRO A 93 -35.34 2.46 -20.22
N SER A 94 -35.63 3.67 -19.76
CA SER A 94 -37.01 4.15 -19.61
C SER A 94 -37.64 4.14 -21.01
N GLY A 95 -38.36 3.06 -21.30
CA GLY A 95 -39.17 2.95 -22.51
C GLY A 95 -40.23 4.05 -22.47
N ARG A 96 -40.31 4.80 -23.57
CA ARG A 96 -41.42 5.69 -23.85
C ARG A 96 -42.47 4.94 -24.66
#